data_AF-A0A6B2MPS5-F1
#
_entry.id   AF-A0A6B2MPS5-F1
#
_cell.length_a   1.000
_cell.length_b   1.000
_cell.length_c   1.000
_cell.angle_alpha   90.00
_cell.angle_beta   90.00
_cell.angle_gamma   90.00
#
_symmetry.space_group_name_H-M   'P 1'
#
loop_
_entity.id
_entity.type
_entity.pdbx_description
1 polymer ?
#
loop_
_entity_poly.entity_id
_entity_poly.type
_entity_poly.pdbx_seq_one_letter_code
_entity_poly.pdbx_strand_id
1 'polypeptide(L)'
;MLQQSNGDENAACSFGLRDRDNREIMSISEIFRVVGTDITESGQVPVSALRKPKILSIGGCVTEVLAGRMNRLADVTHLWRVTVPCLMSKKVEGRTYFESDDHQLSERINFELTKQALRKLKTGGYEFLIFDPTSDFNNDYYEKDGCIISDMETIGLAPNWKWPDGFVDAGWVKISPGSYHYLEIYFHYLKELIALAEEIGLPLVIMKRRACVNKITHDGMTGLGDPTSTEINWWVDLLWKKIDSLLGRLNVLDLNGRFAVTSFDVPFGEGKFHPIDEFYDYAAYKLMGLMRLGDDLISEVMFNVYRDRASRRLAIHSERDGLVRERDELVRGRGDLIHERDVLTHERDALRFALENLTAERDCILARETENARIASENHSRELTALSAARDAALAESVANAQARDNLQRSYDELSHQHGELCAQQSRLFNDLRLEGGPMALREVLPLARAWRPVIRCIGKIKRSFRRLVGHSSNDPAHRSELHGQ
;
A
#
# COMPACT_ATOMS: atom_id res chain seq x y z
N MET A 1 31.69 -38.53 45.97
CA MET A 1 31.43 -39.85 45.38
C MET A 1 30.57 -39.64 44.15
N LEU A 2 31.21 -39.55 42.97
CA LEU A 2 31.55 -40.67 42.06
C LEU A 2 30.34 -40.97 41.14
N GLN A 3 30.31 -40.47 39.91
CA GLN A 3 30.95 -40.97 38.66
C GLN A 3 30.10 -42.08 37.99
N GLN A 4 29.58 -41.80 36.78
CA GLN A 4 30.05 -42.30 35.45
C GLN A 4 29.74 -43.79 35.23
N SER A 5 29.34 -44.26 34.04
CA SER A 5 29.87 -44.04 32.68
C SER A 5 28.79 -44.45 31.63
N ASN A 6 28.94 -44.49 30.30
CA ASN A 6 29.78 -43.83 29.26
C ASN A 6 29.06 -44.09 27.92
N GLY A 7 29.33 -43.31 26.87
CA GLY A 7 28.76 -43.58 25.53
C GLY A 7 29.03 -42.53 24.46
N ASP A 8 30.28 -42.04 24.35
CA ASP A 8 30.73 -41.29 23.17
C ASP A 8 30.92 -42.24 21.99
N GLU A 9 30.60 -41.80 20.77
CA GLU A 9 31.51 -41.98 19.64
C GLU A 9 31.30 -40.93 18.53
N ASN A 10 32.24 -39.99 18.44
CA ASN A 10 32.43 -39.15 17.27
C ASN A 10 33.19 -39.95 16.20
N ALA A 11 32.67 -40.02 14.98
CA ALA A 11 33.41 -40.53 13.82
C ALA A 11 33.32 -39.53 12.66
N ALA A 12 34.31 -38.64 12.56
CA ALA A 12 34.52 -37.84 11.35
C ALA A 12 35.12 -38.71 10.24
N CYS A 13 34.75 -38.48 8.97
CA CYS A 13 35.52 -38.99 7.85
C CYS A 13 35.58 -38.03 6.65
N SER A 14 36.77 -37.43 6.51
CA SER A 14 37.38 -36.95 5.26
C SER A 14 36.58 -36.07 4.28
N PHE A 15 36.89 -34.77 4.29
CA PHE A 15 37.02 -34.01 3.05
C PHE A 15 38.16 -34.60 2.20
N GLY A 16 37.92 -34.81 0.90
CA GLY A 16 38.93 -35.15 -0.10
C GLY A 16 38.90 -34.14 -1.24
N LEU A 17 40.06 -33.57 -1.59
CA LEU A 17 40.21 -32.55 -2.64
C LEU A 17 40.37 -33.15 -4.05
N ARG A 18 40.07 -32.29 -5.05
CA ARG A 18 40.18 -32.46 -6.51
C ARG A 18 38.91 -33.10 -7.14
N ASP A 19 38.46 -32.66 -8.31
CA ASP A 19 39.21 -31.93 -9.35
C ASP A 19 38.48 -30.70 -9.94
N ARG A 20 39.25 -29.91 -10.70
CA ARG A 20 38.73 -28.87 -11.59
C ARG A 20 38.04 -29.51 -12.79
N ASP A 21 36.86 -29.01 -13.15
CA ASP A 21 36.53 -28.57 -14.51
C ASP A 21 35.05 -28.16 -14.57
N ASN A 22 34.79 -26.91 -14.96
CA ASN A 22 33.51 -26.59 -15.60
C ASN A 22 33.49 -27.37 -16.93
N ARG A 23 32.59 -28.34 -17.08
CA ARG A 23 32.22 -28.86 -18.40
C ARG A 23 30.77 -28.56 -18.67
N GLU A 24 30.55 -27.97 -19.83
CA GLU A 24 29.26 -27.56 -20.35
C GLU A 24 28.32 -28.77 -20.40
N ILE A 25 27.04 -28.55 -20.06
CA ILE A 25 26.01 -29.58 -20.22
C ILE A 25 25.81 -29.77 -21.72
N MET A 26 26.33 -30.88 -22.24
CA MET A 26 26.37 -31.20 -23.67
C MET A 26 24.99 -31.18 -24.33
N SER A 27 24.98 -30.80 -25.60
CA SER A 27 23.79 -30.84 -26.45
C SER A 27 23.37 -32.29 -26.74
N ILE A 28 22.06 -32.54 -26.80
CA ILE A 28 21.45 -33.86 -27.08
C ILE A 28 21.97 -34.51 -28.38
N SER A 29 22.50 -33.71 -29.32
CA SER A 29 23.18 -34.17 -30.53
C SER A 29 24.40 -35.07 -30.31
N GLU A 30 25.00 -35.07 -29.11
CA GLU A 30 26.27 -35.77 -28.83
C GLU A 30 26.11 -37.09 -28.05
N ILE A 31 24.88 -37.46 -27.67
CA ILE A 31 24.61 -38.63 -26.81
C ILE A 31 24.58 -39.96 -27.59
N PHE A 32 24.44 -39.93 -28.92
CA PHE A 32 24.37 -41.14 -29.75
C PHE A 32 25.60 -41.35 -30.64
N ARG A 33 26.58 -42.11 -30.14
CA ARG A 33 27.65 -42.71 -30.97
C ARG A 33 28.22 -43.99 -30.33
N VAL A 34 28.36 -45.04 -31.16
CA VAL A 34 29.11 -46.31 -30.91
C VAL A 34 28.39 -47.28 -29.93
N VAL A 35 28.04 -48.54 -30.23
CA VAL A 35 28.29 -49.51 -31.34
C VAL A 35 26.92 -50.08 -31.82
N GLY A 36 26.68 -50.55 -33.06
CA GLY A 36 27.51 -50.50 -34.28
C GLY A 36 27.59 -51.82 -35.10
N THR A 37 26.50 -52.29 -35.71
CA THR A 37 26.53 -53.21 -36.89
C THR A 37 25.47 -52.82 -37.92
N ASP A 38 25.86 -52.81 -39.19
CA ASP A 38 25.11 -52.18 -40.28
C ASP A 38 23.89 -52.99 -40.77
N ILE A 39 22.73 -52.32 -40.86
CA ILE A 39 21.67 -52.65 -41.82
C ILE A 39 21.16 -51.35 -42.46
N THR A 40 21.75 -51.02 -43.61
CA THR A 40 21.24 -50.13 -44.69
C THR A 40 20.40 -48.89 -44.30
N GLU A 41 20.98 -47.71 -44.53
CA GLU A 41 20.35 -46.38 -44.46
C GLU A 41 18.92 -46.37 -45.05
N SER A 42 17.91 -46.27 -44.19
CA SER A 42 16.50 -46.31 -44.60
C SER A 42 15.62 -45.32 -43.81
N GLY A 43 15.61 -44.08 -44.30
CA GLY A 43 14.35 -43.35 -44.48
C GLY A 43 13.53 -42.92 -43.26
N GLN A 44 14.14 -42.34 -42.21
CA GLN A 44 13.37 -41.49 -41.30
C GLN A 44 13.21 -40.08 -41.88
N VAL A 45 12.07 -39.85 -42.51
CA VAL A 45 11.61 -38.54 -42.99
C VAL A 45 11.28 -37.67 -41.78
N PRO A 46 11.80 -36.42 -41.68
CA PRO A 46 11.44 -35.52 -40.59
C PRO A 46 9.93 -35.28 -40.53
N VAL A 47 9.36 -35.06 -39.33
CA VAL A 47 7.91 -34.82 -39.15
C VAL A 47 7.39 -33.64 -40.00
N SER A 48 8.26 -32.69 -40.35
CA SER A 48 7.99 -31.57 -41.26
C SER A 48 7.77 -31.95 -42.74
N ALA A 49 8.00 -33.21 -43.13
CA ALA A 49 7.86 -33.72 -44.49
C ALA A 49 6.82 -34.87 -44.61
N LEU A 50 6.10 -35.19 -43.53
CA LEU A 50 4.88 -36.00 -43.61
C LEU A 50 3.71 -35.13 -44.10
N ARG A 51 2.94 -35.64 -45.08
CA ARG A 51 1.64 -35.04 -45.43
C ARG A 51 0.73 -35.13 -44.21
N LYS A 52 0.33 -33.97 -43.67
CA LYS A 52 -0.66 -33.90 -42.61
C LYS A 52 -2.03 -34.39 -43.13
N PRO A 53 -2.72 -35.32 -42.43
CA PRO A 53 -4.09 -35.66 -42.74
C PRO A 53 -5.00 -34.46 -42.46
N LYS A 54 -6.02 -34.27 -43.31
CA LYS A 54 -7.02 -33.22 -43.12
C LYS A 54 -8.12 -33.68 -42.18
N ILE A 55 -8.39 -32.91 -41.13
CA ILE A 55 -9.48 -33.18 -40.17
C ILE A 55 -10.53 -32.08 -40.28
N LEU A 56 -11.80 -32.47 -40.45
CA LEU A 56 -12.92 -31.60 -40.14
C LEU A 56 -13.40 -31.92 -38.73
N SER A 57 -13.62 -30.89 -37.94
CA SER A 57 -14.18 -30.98 -36.61
C SER A 57 -15.45 -30.13 -36.53
N ILE A 58 -16.52 -30.67 -35.96
CA ILE A 58 -17.78 -29.96 -35.72
C ILE A 58 -18.19 -30.17 -34.25
N GLY A 59 -18.83 -29.19 -33.65
CA GLY A 59 -19.27 -29.23 -32.25
C GLY A 59 -18.83 -28.00 -31.47
N GLY A 60 -18.75 -28.10 -30.15
CA GLY A 60 -18.37 -26.99 -29.27
C GLY A 60 -16.89 -26.97 -28.87
N CYS A 61 -16.64 -26.30 -27.75
CA CYS A 61 -15.32 -26.05 -27.16
C CYS A 61 -14.47 -27.32 -27.02
N VAL A 62 -15.07 -28.45 -26.66
CA VAL A 62 -14.33 -29.71 -26.46
C VAL A 62 -13.68 -30.19 -27.76
N THR A 63 -14.44 -30.14 -28.85
CA THR A 63 -13.97 -30.50 -30.19
C THR A 63 -12.97 -29.49 -30.75
N GLU A 64 -13.12 -28.19 -30.47
CA GLU A 64 -12.13 -27.18 -30.85
C GLU A 64 -10.79 -27.38 -30.12
N VAL A 65 -10.80 -27.55 -28.79
CA VAL A 65 -9.58 -27.71 -28.01
C VAL A 65 -8.87 -29.01 -28.42
N LEU A 66 -9.61 -30.11 -28.62
CA LEU A 66 -9.05 -31.36 -29.16
C LEU A 66 -8.45 -31.15 -30.57
N ALA A 67 -9.16 -30.49 -31.48
CA ALA A 67 -8.65 -30.11 -32.79
C ALA A 67 -7.35 -29.29 -32.68
N GLY A 68 -7.31 -28.31 -31.77
CA GLY A 68 -6.15 -27.47 -31.49
C GLY A 68 -4.92 -28.27 -31.04
N ARG A 69 -5.10 -29.31 -30.21
CA ARG A 69 -4.01 -30.24 -29.83
C ARG A 69 -3.45 -31.00 -31.04
N MET A 70 -4.25 -31.23 -32.06
CA MET A 70 -3.85 -31.97 -33.27
C MET A 70 -3.18 -31.11 -34.36
N ASN A 71 -3.19 -29.77 -34.27
CA ASN A 71 -2.64 -28.86 -35.31
C ASN A 71 -1.17 -29.11 -35.70
N ARG A 72 -0.35 -29.70 -34.81
CA ARG A 72 1.03 -30.09 -35.14
C ARG A 72 1.09 -31.31 -36.07
N LEU A 73 0.09 -32.18 -36.03
CA LEU A 73 0.02 -33.49 -36.68
C LEU A 73 -0.96 -33.55 -37.86
N ALA A 74 -1.97 -32.67 -37.88
CA ALA A 74 -3.06 -32.65 -38.84
C ALA A 74 -3.39 -31.22 -39.30
N ASP A 75 -3.96 -31.10 -40.49
CA ASP A 75 -4.51 -29.84 -41.01
C ASP A 75 -5.98 -29.77 -40.60
N VAL A 76 -6.28 -29.05 -39.52
CA VAL A 76 -7.61 -29.09 -38.91
C VAL A 76 -8.46 -27.87 -39.30
N THR A 77 -9.69 -28.14 -39.75
CA THR A 77 -10.77 -27.15 -39.84
C THR A 77 -11.76 -27.43 -38.71
N HIS A 78 -12.03 -26.47 -37.84
CA HIS A 78 -13.11 -26.59 -36.85
C HIS A 78 -14.29 -25.68 -37.24
N LEU A 79 -15.52 -26.20 -37.16
CA LEU A 79 -16.77 -25.47 -37.42
C LEU A 79 -17.57 -25.39 -36.11
N TRP A 80 -17.40 -24.28 -35.41
CA TRP A 80 -17.94 -24.05 -34.07
C TRP A 80 -19.46 -24.05 -34.01
N ARG A 81 -20.01 -24.82 -33.06
CA ARG A 81 -21.45 -25.02 -32.76
C ARG A 81 -22.28 -25.57 -33.94
N VAL A 82 -21.63 -26.19 -34.92
CA VAL A 82 -22.28 -27.03 -35.94
C VAL A 82 -22.47 -28.44 -35.37
N THR A 83 -23.71 -28.92 -35.36
CA THR A 83 -24.07 -30.26 -34.87
C THR A 83 -24.48 -31.17 -36.03
N VAL A 84 -24.63 -32.48 -35.80
CA VAL A 84 -25.06 -33.43 -36.85
C VAL A 84 -26.44 -33.06 -37.44
N PRO A 85 -27.48 -32.71 -36.65
CA PRO A 85 -28.74 -32.18 -37.19
C PRO A 85 -28.58 -30.88 -37.99
N CYS A 86 -27.79 -29.91 -37.49
CA CYS A 86 -27.59 -28.63 -38.20
C CYS A 86 -26.81 -28.83 -39.52
N LEU A 87 -25.87 -29.79 -39.56
CA LEU A 87 -25.07 -30.12 -40.74
C LEU A 87 -25.89 -30.80 -41.84
N MET A 88 -26.72 -31.79 -41.49
CA MET A 88 -27.40 -32.65 -42.46
C MET A 88 -28.83 -32.22 -42.81
N SER A 89 -29.48 -31.42 -41.98
CA SER A 89 -30.81 -30.86 -42.28
C SER A 89 -30.84 -30.05 -43.58
N LYS A 90 -32.04 -29.87 -44.13
CA LYS A 90 -32.22 -29.20 -45.43
C LYS A 90 -31.66 -27.77 -45.38
N LYS A 91 -31.15 -27.29 -46.52
CA LYS A 91 -30.99 -25.85 -46.76
C LYS A 91 -32.37 -25.21 -46.95
N VAL A 92 -32.50 -23.92 -46.64
CA VAL A 92 -33.67 -23.15 -47.09
C VAL A 92 -33.49 -22.78 -48.56
N GLU A 93 -34.48 -23.11 -49.40
CA GLU A 93 -34.45 -22.82 -50.84
C GLU A 93 -35.15 -21.49 -51.18
N GLY A 94 -34.89 -20.95 -52.38
CA GLY A 94 -35.63 -19.80 -52.94
C GLY A 94 -35.42 -18.43 -52.27
N ARG A 95 -34.74 -18.37 -51.13
CA ARG A 95 -34.53 -17.11 -50.38
C ARG A 95 -33.36 -16.26 -50.88
N THR A 96 -33.46 -14.95 -50.66
CA THR A 96 -32.29 -14.04 -50.65
C THR A 96 -31.37 -14.33 -49.47
N TYR A 97 -30.13 -13.84 -49.52
CA TYR A 97 -29.26 -13.84 -48.35
C TYR A 97 -29.92 -12.99 -47.24
N PHE A 98 -29.75 -13.43 -46.00
CA PHE A 98 -30.16 -12.65 -44.84
C PHE A 98 -29.14 -11.53 -44.61
N GLU A 99 -29.62 -10.32 -44.38
CA GLU A 99 -28.81 -9.12 -44.15
C GLU A 99 -29.30 -8.42 -42.88
N SER A 100 -28.35 -8.03 -42.03
CA SER A 100 -28.56 -7.21 -40.83
C SER A 100 -27.37 -6.29 -40.63
N ASP A 101 -27.52 -5.28 -39.76
CA ASP A 101 -26.46 -4.31 -39.46
C ASP A 101 -25.18 -4.98 -38.90
N ASP A 102 -25.31 -6.14 -38.27
CA ASP A 102 -24.17 -7.01 -37.93
C ASP A 102 -23.84 -7.95 -39.10
N HIS A 103 -22.69 -7.72 -39.73
CA HIS A 103 -22.18 -8.55 -40.81
C HIS A 103 -21.84 -9.99 -40.35
N GLN A 104 -21.31 -10.17 -39.13
CA GLN A 104 -20.93 -11.49 -38.61
C GLN A 104 -22.17 -12.33 -38.31
N LEU A 105 -23.21 -11.71 -37.74
CA LEU A 105 -24.52 -12.35 -37.57
C LEU A 105 -25.10 -12.74 -38.93
N SER A 106 -25.03 -11.84 -39.92
CA SER A 106 -25.49 -12.10 -41.29
C SER A 106 -24.76 -13.29 -41.93
N GLU A 107 -23.42 -13.33 -41.86
CA GLU A 107 -22.62 -14.45 -42.34
C GLU A 107 -22.98 -15.75 -41.62
N ARG A 108 -23.12 -15.74 -40.29
CA ARG A 108 -23.44 -16.94 -39.50
C ARG A 108 -24.83 -17.50 -39.82
N ILE A 109 -25.84 -16.64 -39.90
CA ILE A 109 -27.21 -17.01 -40.28
C ILE A 109 -27.22 -17.60 -41.70
N ASN A 110 -26.50 -16.98 -42.64
CA ASN A 110 -26.40 -17.50 -44.01
C ASN A 110 -25.60 -18.80 -44.11
N PHE A 111 -24.56 -18.99 -43.29
CA PHE A 111 -23.76 -20.20 -43.21
C PHE A 111 -24.62 -21.43 -42.85
N GLU A 112 -25.44 -21.31 -41.80
CA GLU A 112 -26.33 -22.38 -41.34
C GLU A 112 -27.46 -22.68 -42.35
N LEU A 113 -28.11 -21.64 -42.87
CA LEU A 113 -29.33 -21.78 -43.68
C LEU A 113 -29.04 -22.19 -45.13
N THR A 114 -27.84 -21.93 -45.64
CA THR A 114 -27.38 -22.42 -46.96
C THR A 114 -26.55 -23.72 -46.87
N LYS A 115 -26.39 -24.25 -45.65
CA LYS A 115 -25.65 -25.48 -45.29
C LYS A 115 -24.21 -25.47 -45.81
N GLN A 116 -23.49 -24.37 -45.58
CA GLN A 116 -22.11 -24.25 -46.06
C GLN A 116 -21.16 -25.26 -45.41
N ALA A 117 -21.42 -25.65 -44.15
CA ALA A 117 -20.71 -26.73 -43.47
C ALA A 117 -20.76 -28.05 -44.27
N LEU A 118 -21.94 -28.41 -44.80
CA LEU A 118 -22.13 -29.61 -45.62
C LEU A 118 -21.40 -29.52 -46.96
N ARG A 119 -21.36 -28.34 -47.58
CA ARG A 119 -20.56 -28.12 -48.79
C ARG A 119 -19.07 -28.29 -48.50
N LYS A 120 -18.56 -27.67 -47.42
CA LYS A 120 -17.16 -27.82 -46.97
C LYS A 120 -16.82 -29.29 -46.72
N LEU A 121 -17.67 -30.04 -46.02
CA LEU A 121 -17.51 -31.50 -45.81
C LEU A 121 -17.31 -32.24 -47.13
N LYS A 122 -18.22 -32.04 -48.10
CA LYS A 122 -18.20 -32.74 -49.39
C LYS A 122 -17.01 -32.36 -50.28
N THR A 123 -16.54 -31.11 -50.25
CA THR A 123 -15.49 -30.61 -51.18
C THR A 123 -14.11 -30.43 -50.55
N GLY A 124 -13.98 -30.53 -49.22
CA GLY A 124 -12.73 -30.20 -48.51
C GLY A 124 -11.60 -31.24 -48.63
N GLY A 125 -11.94 -32.46 -49.04
CA GLY A 125 -11.00 -33.59 -49.10
C GLY A 125 -10.48 -33.98 -47.72
N TYR A 126 -11.38 -34.06 -46.73
CA TYR A 126 -11.07 -34.45 -45.37
C TYR A 126 -10.83 -35.96 -45.26
N GLU A 127 -9.99 -36.36 -44.30
CA GLU A 127 -9.65 -37.76 -44.01
C GLU A 127 -10.32 -38.25 -42.72
N PHE A 128 -10.79 -37.33 -41.87
CA PHE A 128 -11.62 -37.62 -40.69
C PHE A 128 -12.65 -36.51 -40.46
N LEU A 129 -13.87 -36.88 -40.00
CA LEU A 129 -14.81 -35.96 -39.36
C LEU A 129 -14.94 -36.31 -37.88
N ILE A 130 -14.62 -35.37 -36.99
CA ILE A 130 -14.70 -35.52 -35.53
C ILE A 130 -15.87 -34.70 -34.98
N PHE A 131 -16.73 -35.33 -34.15
CA PHE A 131 -17.86 -34.66 -33.51
C PHE A 131 -18.16 -35.19 -32.10
N ASP A 132 -18.76 -34.34 -31.27
CA ASP A 132 -19.09 -34.63 -29.86
C ASP A 132 -20.58 -34.41 -29.58
N PRO A 133 -21.43 -35.46 -29.60
CA PRO A 133 -22.85 -35.35 -29.29
C PRO A 133 -23.14 -34.82 -27.88
N THR A 134 -22.18 -34.88 -26.97
CA THR A 134 -22.36 -34.36 -25.61
C THR A 134 -22.42 -32.83 -25.60
N SER A 135 -21.68 -32.17 -26.48
CA SER A 135 -21.68 -30.70 -26.62
C SER A 135 -23.00 -30.16 -27.19
N ASP A 136 -23.80 -31.00 -27.84
CA ASP A 136 -25.08 -30.60 -28.43
C ASP A 136 -26.13 -30.27 -27.36
N PHE A 137 -26.03 -30.89 -26.17
CA PHE A 137 -26.88 -30.60 -25.01
C PHE A 137 -26.64 -29.22 -24.38
N ASN A 138 -25.82 -28.38 -25.01
CA ASN A 138 -25.48 -27.03 -24.59
C ASN A 138 -26.12 -25.93 -25.47
N ASN A 139 -27.05 -26.28 -26.35
CA ASN A 139 -27.81 -25.33 -27.17
C ASN A 139 -29.23 -25.85 -27.30
N ASP A 140 -30.21 -24.96 -27.38
CA ASP A 140 -31.45 -25.30 -28.07
C ASP A 140 -31.25 -25.16 -29.59
N TYR A 141 -32.24 -25.60 -30.36
CA TYR A 141 -32.27 -25.56 -31.82
C TYR A 141 -33.58 -24.98 -32.31
N TYR A 142 -33.60 -24.53 -33.56
CA TYR A 142 -34.83 -24.15 -34.26
C TYR A 142 -34.96 -24.94 -35.55
N GLU A 143 -36.18 -25.40 -35.85
CA GLU A 143 -36.54 -26.09 -37.09
C GLU A 143 -37.59 -25.32 -37.88
N LYS A 144 -37.44 -25.32 -39.21
CA LYS A 144 -38.44 -24.82 -40.15
C LYS A 144 -38.28 -25.51 -41.52
N ASP A 145 -39.37 -26.07 -42.05
CA ASP A 145 -39.43 -26.73 -43.37
C ASP A 145 -38.41 -27.88 -43.59
N GLY A 146 -37.92 -28.46 -42.50
CA GLY A 146 -36.84 -29.46 -42.45
C GLY A 146 -35.42 -28.88 -42.43
N CYS A 147 -35.26 -27.56 -42.28
CA CYS A 147 -33.99 -26.90 -41.98
C CYS A 147 -33.84 -26.76 -40.47
N ILE A 148 -32.73 -27.21 -39.90
CA ILE A 148 -32.41 -27.06 -38.46
C ILE A 148 -31.21 -26.13 -38.31
N ILE A 149 -31.28 -25.22 -37.34
CA ILE A 149 -30.18 -24.32 -36.94
C ILE A 149 -30.01 -24.33 -35.42
N SER A 150 -28.80 -24.07 -34.94
CA SER A 150 -28.52 -23.87 -33.51
C SER A 150 -29.10 -22.53 -33.04
N ASP A 151 -29.65 -22.46 -31.82
CA ASP A 151 -30.09 -21.20 -31.21
C ASP A 151 -28.88 -20.28 -31.00
N MET A 152 -28.85 -19.13 -31.68
CA MET A 152 -27.72 -18.17 -31.66
C MET A 152 -27.77 -17.19 -30.49
N GLU A 153 -28.93 -17.01 -29.85
CA GLU A 153 -29.11 -16.07 -28.72
C GLU A 153 -28.61 -16.64 -27.39
N THR A 154 -28.79 -17.94 -27.18
CA THR A 154 -28.21 -18.64 -26.04
C THR A 154 -26.66 -18.68 -26.07
N ILE A 155 -26.03 -18.22 -27.16
CA ILE A 155 -24.59 -18.34 -27.35
C ILE A 155 -23.88 -17.04 -27.01
N GLY A 156 -22.91 -17.11 -26.09
CA GLY A 156 -21.86 -16.10 -25.94
C GLY A 156 -20.86 -16.06 -27.12
N LEU A 157 -21.35 -16.16 -28.36
CA LEU A 157 -20.52 -16.10 -29.58
C LEU A 157 -19.98 -14.69 -29.80
N ALA A 158 -20.78 -13.68 -29.51
CA ALA A 158 -20.35 -12.31 -29.30
C ALA A 158 -21.29 -11.64 -28.27
N PRO A 159 -20.81 -10.63 -27.51
CA PRO A 159 -21.67 -9.86 -26.64
C PRO A 159 -22.78 -9.18 -27.45
N ASN A 160 -24.03 -9.32 -26.99
CA ASN A 160 -25.24 -8.70 -27.56
C ASN A 160 -25.76 -9.28 -28.88
N TRP A 161 -25.32 -10.48 -29.30
CA TRP A 161 -26.01 -11.18 -30.39
C TRP A 161 -27.47 -11.46 -30.02
N LYS A 162 -28.37 -11.08 -30.92
CA LYS A 162 -29.81 -11.30 -30.82
C LYS A 162 -30.37 -11.80 -32.14
N TRP A 163 -31.45 -12.57 -32.05
CA TRP A 163 -32.25 -12.88 -33.22
C TRP A 163 -32.90 -11.57 -33.71
N PRO A 164 -32.94 -11.34 -35.03
CA PRO A 164 -33.67 -10.19 -35.58
C PRO A 164 -35.13 -10.24 -35.18
N ASP A 165 -35.76 -9.09 -34.97
CA ASP A 165 -37.17 -9.00 -34.54
C ASP A 165 -38.08 -9.82 -35.47
N GLY A 166 -38.86 -10.74 -34.89
CA GLY A 166 -39.75 -11.63 -35.62
C GLY A 166 -39.07 -12.77 -36.40
N PHE A 167 -37.73 -12.92 -36.37
CA PHE A 167 -37.04 -13.99 -37.10
C PHE A 167 -37.48 -15.38 -36.62
N VAL A 168 -37.50 -15.62 -35.32
CA VAL A 168 -37.94 -16.90 -34.72
C VAL A 168 -39.47 -17.04 -34.84
N ASP A 169 -40.21 -15.96 -34.60
CA ASP A 169 -41.69 -15.94 -34.70
C ASP A 169 -42.20 -16.21 -36.13
N ALA A 170 -41.36 -16.09 -37.16
CA ALA A 170 -41.66 -16.42 -38.55
C ALA A 170 -41.78 -17.94 -38.82
N GLY A 171 -42.37 -18.69 -37.89
CA GLY A 171 -42.69 -20.11 -38.03
C GLY A 171 -41.53 -21.07 -37.74
N TRP A 172 -40.56 -20.67 -36.92
CA TRP A 172 -39.56 -21.61 -36.40
C TRP A 172 -40.07 -22.32 -35.14
N VAL A 173 -39.88 -23.64 -35.08
CA VAL A 173 -40.22 -24.46 -33.92
C VAL A 173 -38.97 -24.69 -33.09
N LYS A 174 -39.02 -24.32 -31.79
CA LYS A 174 -37.92 -24.56 -30.86
C LYS A 174 -37.83 -26.04 -30.49
N ILE A 175 -36.64 -26.61 -30.60
CA ILE A 175 -36.31 -28.00 -30.22
C ILE A 175 -35.27 -27.94 -29.11
N SER A 176 -35.60 -28.52 -27.96
CA SER A 176 -34.64 -28.69 -26.87
C SER A 176 -33.90 -30.03 -26.99
N PRO A 177 -32.57 -30.09 -26.77
CA PRO A 177 -31.80 -31.33 -26.83
C PRO A 177 -32.21 -32.33 -25.74
N GLY A 178 -32.70 -31.84 -24.60
CA GLY A 178 -33.31 -32.65 -23.53
C GLY A 178 -34.72 -33.12 -23.90
N SER A 179 -34.89 -33.74 -25.07
CA SER A 179 -36.20 -34.26 -25.51
C SER A 179 -36.07 -35.51 -26.38
N TYR A 180 -37.05 -36.41 -26.29
CA TYR A 180 -37.14 -37.56 -27.18
C TYR A 180 -37.22 -37.16 -28.66
N HIS A 181 -37.84 -36.03 -28.97
CA HIS A 181 -37.91 -35.50 -30.34
C HIS A 181 -36.53 -35.20 -30.91
N TYR A 182 -35.64 -34.58 -30.11
CA TYR A 182 -34.25 -34.37 -30.51
C TYR A 182 -33.49 -35.68 -30.72
N LEU A 183 -33.73 -36.71 -29.88
CA LEU A 183 -33.12 -38.03 -30.07
C LEU A 183 -33.54 -38.72 -31.39
N GLU A 184 -34.80 -38.56 -31.82
CA GLU A 184 -35.25 -39.05 -33.13
C GLU A 184 -34.59 -38.27 -34.29
N ILE A 185 -34.53 -36.94 -34.17
CA ILE A 185 -33.86 -36.05 -35.14
C ILE A 185 -32.39 -36.42 -35.29
N TYR A 186 -31.66 -36.56 -34.17
CA TYR A 186 -30.25 -36.92 -34.17
C TYR A 186 -30.03 -38.30 -34.79
N PHE A 187 -30.84 -39.31 -34.41
CA PHE A 187 -30.76 -40.65 -34.99
C PHE A 187 -31.06 -40.66 -36.50
N HIS A 188 -32.01 -39.85 -36.96
CA HIS A 188 -32.29 -39.69 -38.40
C HIS A 188 -31.10 -39.10 -39.14
N TYR A 189 -30.60 -37.93 -38.72
CA TYR A 189 -29.51 -37.24 -39.41
C TYR A 189 -28.14 -37.91 -39.26
N LEU A 190 -27.90 -38.65 -38.18
CA LEU A 190 -26.70 -39.47 -38.06
C LEU A 190 -26.68 -40.60 -39.10
N LYS A 191 -27.82 -41.23 -39.42
CA LYS A 191 -27.89 -42.22 -40.52
C LYS A 191 -27.57 -41.60 -41.87
N GLU A 192 -28.06 -40.38 -42.13
CA GLU A 192 -27.76 -39.65 -43.37
C GLU A 192 -26.28 -39.24 -43.43
N LEU A 193 -25.69 -38.80 -42.30
CA LEU A 193 -24.26 -38.49 -42.22
C LEU A 193 -23.41 -39.74 -42.49
N ILE A 194 -23.76 -40.90 -41.92
CA ILE A 194 -23.03 -42.16 -42.16
C ILE A 194 -23.16 -42.59 -43.64
N ALA A 195 -24.35 -42.47 -44.24
CA ALA A 195 -24.54 -42.79 -45.66
C ALA A 195 -23.72 -41.89 -46.58
N LEU A 196 -23.69 -40.58 -46.32
CA LEU A 196 -22.83 -39.63 -47.03
C LEU A 196 -21.34 -39.92 -46.79
N ALA A 197 -20.96 -40.25 -45.56
CA ALA A 197 -19.59 -40.55 -45.20
C ALA A 197 -19.06 -41.79 -45.94
N GLU A 198 -19.88 -42.82 -46.11
CA GLU A 198 -19.56 -43.98 -46.94
C GLU A 198 -19.48 -43.64 -48.43
N GLU A 199 -20.37 -42.79 -48.95
CA GLU A 199 -20.33 -42.29 -50.34
C GLU A 199 -19.00 -41.60 -50.67
N ILE A 200 -18.49 -40.77 -49.76
CA ILE A 200 -17.26 -39.99 -49.96
C ILE A 200 -16.00 -40.63 -49.34
N GLY A 201 -16.11 -41.82 -48.74
CA GLY A 201 -14.99 -42.55 -48.13
C GLY A 201 -14.39 -41.89 -46.88
N LEU A 202 -15.20 -41.21 -46.06
CA LEU A 202 -14.78 -40.43 -44.90
C LEU A 202 -15.01 -41.15 -43.56
N PRO A 203 -13.94 -41.55 -42.84
CA PRO A 203 -14.04 -41.99 -41.45
C PRO A 203 -14.72 -40.98 -40.52
N LEU A 204 -15.81 -41.42 -39.89
CA LEU A 204 -16.50 -40.69 -38.82
C LEU A 204 -15.92 -41.06 -37.46
N VAL A 205 -15.56 -40.07 -36.64
CA VAL A 205 -15.07 -40.21 -35.27
C VAL A 205 -16.05 -39.53 -34.31
N ILE A 206 -16.70 -40.33 -33.46
CA ILE A 206 -17.70 -39.85 -32.50
C ILE A 206 -17.12 -39.90 -31.09
N MET A 207 -17.16 -38.76 -30.37
CA MET A 207 -16.66 -38.67 -29.00
C MET A 207 -17.68 -39.20 -28.01
N LYS A 208 -17.37 -40.34 -27.37
CA LYS A 208 -18.17 -40.90 -26.28
C LYS A 208 -17.64 -40.40 -24.94
N ARG A 209 -18.32 -39.42 -24.38
CA ARG A 209 -18.04 -38.83 -23.06
C ARG A 209 -19.35 -38.51 -22.33
N ARG A 210 -19.20 -37.91 -21.16
CA ARG A 210 -20.28 -37.28 -20.37
C ARG A 210 -19.94 -35.81 -20.10
N ALA A 211 -20.94 -35.03 -19.72
CA ALA A 211 -20.76 -33.74 -19.08
C ALA A 211 -20.13 -33.92 -17.70
N CYS A 212 -19.27 -32.98 -17.29
CA CYS A 212 -18.67 -32.96 -15.98
C CYS A 212 -19.76 -32.71 -14.92
N VAL A 213 -19.78 -33.56 -13.89
CA VAL A 213 -20.67 -33.41 -12.71
C VAL A 213 -19.89 -32.98 -11.45
N ASN A 214 -18.56 -33.00 -11.54
CA ASN A 214 -17.63 -32.68 -10.47
C ASN A 214 -16.59 -31.67 -10.96
N LYS A 215 -15.97 -30.95 -10.01
CA LYS A 215 -14.83 -30.08 -10.20
C LYS A 215 -13.68 -30.47 -9.27
N ILE A 216 -12.45 -30.20 -9.69
CA ILE A 216 -11.26 -30.26 -8.83
C ILE A 216 -11.05 -28.89 -8.18
N THR A 217 -10.80 -28.92 -6.88
CA THR A 217 -10.51 -27.78 -5.99
C THR A 217 -9.25 -28.08 -5.18
N HIS A 218 -8.73 -27.10 -4.44
CA HIS A 218 -7.62 -27.30 -3.49
C HIS A 218 -7.86 -28.49 -2.55
N ASP A 219 -9.10 -28.60 -2.02
CA ASP A 219 -9.47 -29.62 -1.03
C ASP A 219 -9.86 -30.97 -1.65
N GLY A 220 -9.52 -31.18 -2.92
CA GLY A 220 -9.84 -32.39 -3.68
C GLY A 220 -11.03 -32.22 -4.62
N MET A 221 -11.84 -33.27 -4.77
CA MET A 221 -12.90 -33.36 -5.77
C MET A 221 -14.27 -33.05 -5.15
N THR A 222 -14.98 -32.06 -5.68
CA THR A 222 -16.30 -31.62 -5.19
C THR A 222 -17.34 -31.68 -6.30
N GLY A 223 -18.60 -31.91 -5.94
CA GLY A 223 -19.71 -31.83 -6.90
C GLY A 223 -19.88 -30.41 -7.44
N LEU A 224 -20.37 -30.28 -8.68
CA LEU A 224 -20.69 -28.96 -9.25
C LEU A 224 -21.86 -28.26 -8.55
N GLY A 225 -22.76 -29.03 -7.92
CA GLY A 225 -24.01 -28.52 -7.34
C GLY A 225 -25.09 -28.20 -8.37
N ASP A 226 -24.78 -28.24 -9.67
CA ASP A 226 -25.71 -28.07 -10.78
C ASP A 226 -26.42 -29.41 -11.10
N PRO A 227 -27.75 -29.55 -10.84
CA PRO A 227 -28.49 -30.77 -11.15
C PRO A 227 -28.58 -31.04 -12.66
N THR A 228 -28.51 -30.00 -13.50
CA THR A 228 -28.67 -30.15 -14.95
C THR A 228 -27.54 -30.96 -15.58
N SER A 229 -26.34 -30.98 -14.98
CA SER A 229 -25.24 -31.84 -15.46
C SER A 229 -25.57 -33.34 -15.36
N THR A 230 -26.34 -33.73 -14.34
CA THR A 230 -26.83 -35.11 -14.15
C THR A 230 -27.95 -35.43 -15.13
N GLU A 231 -28.86 -34.47 -15.37
CA GLU A 231 -29.94 -34.59 -16.36
C GLU A 231 -29.41 -34.69 -17.80
N ILE A 232 -28.47 -33.83 -18.18
CA ILE A 232 -27.74 -33.89 -19.46
C ILE A 232 -27.12 -35.28 -19.64
N ASN A 233 -26.46 -35.81 -18.61
CA ASN A 233 -25.85 -37.13 -18.69
C ASN A 233 -26.87 -38.27 -18.84
N TRP A 234 -28.08 -38.13 -18.29
CA TRP A 234 -29.17 -39.08 -18.51
C TRP A 234 -29.67 -39.03 -19.97
N TRP A 235 -29.84 -37.84 -20.55
CA TRP A 235 -30.19 -37.69 -21.96
C TRP A 235 -29.08 -38.18 -22.91
N VAL A 236 -27.81 -37.95 -22.57
CA VAL A 236 -26.65 -38.47 -23.30
C VAL A 236 -26.62 -40.00 -23.26
N ASP A 237 -26.87 -40.62 -22.10
CA ASP A 237 -26.97 -42.09 -21.99
C ASP A 237 -28.13 -42.66 -22.83
N LEU A 238 -29.27 -41.95 -22.91
CA LEU A 238 -30.37 -42.31 -23.81
C LEU A 238 -30.00 -42.16 -25.29
N LEU A 239 -29.27 -41.10 -25.65
CA LEU A 239 -28.77 -40.91 -27.02
C LEU A 239 -27.84 -42.06 -27.42
N TRP A 240 -26.90 -42.46 -26.55
CA TRP A 240 -26.01 -43.60 -26.81
C TRP A 240 -26.79 -44.91 -27.00
N LYS A 241 -27.83 -45.17 -26.18
CA LYS A 241 -28.75 -46.30 -26.41
C LYS A 241 -29.49 -46.20 -27.74
N LYS A 242 -29.91 -44.99 -28.15
CA LYS A 242 -30.67 -44.76 -29.40
C LYS A 242 -29.82 -45.03 -30.64
N ILE A 243 -28.52 -44.68 -30.60
CA ILE A 243 -27.59 -44.85 -31.73
C ILE A 243 -26.79 -46.17 -31.69
N ASP A 244 -27.04 -47.06 -30.72
CA ASP A 244 -26.29 -48.31 -30.52
C ASP A 244 -26.17 -49.17 -31.80
N SER A 245 -27.27 -49.29 -32.55
CA SER A 245 -27.33 -50.00 -33.84
C SER A 245 -26.49 -49.39 -34.96
N LEU A 246 -25.95 -48.17 -34.78
CA LEU A 246 -25.10 -47.46 -35.73
C LEU A 246 -23.62 -47.52 -35.37
N LEU A 247 -23.26 -47.95 -34.16
CA LEU A 247 -21.88 -47.88 -33.64
C LEU A 247 -20.87 -48.68 -34.47
N GLY A 248 -21.30 -49.79 -35.10
CA GLY A 248 -20.45 -50.58 -36.00
C GLY A 248 -20.00 -49.85 -37.28
N ARG A 249 -20.56 -48.66 -37.57
CA ARG A 249 -20.21 -47.78 -38.70
C ARG A 249 -19.49 -46.50 -38.26
N LEU A 250 -19.08 -46.40 -36.99
CA LEU A 250 -18.47 -45.22 -36.39
C LEU A 250 -17.17 -45.59 -35.66
N ASN A 251 -16.15 -44.72 -35.75
CA ASN A 251 -14.97 -44.84 -34.90
C ASN A 251 -15.28 -44.19 -33.55
N VAL A 252 -15.63 -45.00 -32.55
CA VAL A 252 -15.99 -44.49 -31.22
C VAL A 252 -14.72 -44.13 -30.44
N LEU A 253 -14.51 -42.84 -30.23
CA LEU A 253 -13.49 -42.32 -29.31
C LEU A 253 -14.06 -42.42 -27.89
N ASP A 254 -13.89 -43.58 -27.23
CA ASP A 254 -14.38 -43.82 -25.86
C ASP A 254 -13.46 -43.15 -24.82
N LEU A 255 -14.01 -42.16 -24.11
CA LEU A 255 -13.27 -41.29 -23.20
C LEU A 255 -13.63 -41.60 -21.75
N ASN A 256 -12.59 -41.84 -20.94
CA ASN A 256 -12.75 -42.27 -19.57
C ASN A 256 -13.46 -41.20 -18.72
N GLY A 257 -14.64 -41.53 -18.19
CA GLY A 257 -15.44 -40.64 -17.35
C GLY A 257 -14.73 -40.13 -16.08
N ARG A 258 -13.61 -40.73 -15.65
CA ARG A 258 -12.75 -40.18 -14.59
C ARG A 258 -12.12 -38.84 -14.96
N PHE A 259 -11.94 -38.55 -16.24
CA PHE A 259 -11.49 -37.25 -16.74
C PHE A 259 -12.65 -36.29 -17.07
N ALA A 260 -13.92 -36.72 -16.94
CA ALA A 260 -15.09 -35.84 -17.07
C ALA A 260 -15.30 -35.04 -15.77
N VAL A 261 -14.30 -34.24 -15.43
CA VAL A 261 -14.21 -33.40 -14.24
C VAL A 261 -13.65 -32.06 -14.71
N THR A 262 -14.16 -30.94 -14.20
CA THR A 262 -13.69 -29.59 -14.56
C THR A 262 -12.74 -29.02 -13.50
N SER A 263 -12.14 -27.86 -13.75
CA SER A 263 -11.33 -27.11 -12.78
C SER A 263 -12.01 -25.79 -12.39
N PHE A 264 -11.38 -25.03 -11.48
CA PHE A 264 -11.79 -23.65 -11.19
C PHE A 264 -11.45 -22.69 -12.36
N ASP A 265 -10.36 -22.97 -13.07
CA ASP A 265 -9.71 -22.05 -14.02
C ASP A 265 -10.21 -22.16 -15.46
N VAL A 266 -11.41 -22.72 -15.71
CA VAL A 266 -11.95 -22.88 -17.07
C VAL A 266 -12.27 -21.50 -17.70
N PRO A 267 -11.55 -21.08 -18.75
CA PRO A 267 -11.45 -19.66 -19.11
C PRO A 267 -12.71 -19.03 -19.74
N PHE A 268 -13.74 -19.82 -20.07
CA PHE A 268 -14.87 -19.37 -20.90
C PHE A 268 -16.27 -19.73 -20.36
N GLY A 269 -16.38 -20.12 -19.08
CA GLY A 269 -17.67 -20.49 -18.48
C GLY A 269 -18.14 -21.92 -18.82
N GLU A 270 -19.33 -22.29 -18.30
CA GLU A 270 -19.96 -23.61 -18.50
C GLU A 270 -19.07 -24.83 -18.19
N GLY A 271 -18.45 -24.84 -17.00
CA GLY A 271 -17.54 -25.93 -16.56
C GLY A 271 -18.07 -27.37 -16.74
N LYS A 272 -19.39 -27.60 -16.78
CA LYS A 272 -19.96 -28.91 -17.09
C LYS A 272 -19.65 -29.45 -18.50
N PHE A 273 -19.34 -28.59 -19.47
CA PHE A 273 -18.91 -29.03 -20.80
C PHE A 273 -17.39 -28.93 -20.98
N HIS A 274 -16.66 -28.29 -20.07
CA HIS A 274 -15.21 -28.07 -20.14
C HIS A 274 -14.45 -28.94 -19.12
N PRO A 275 -13.99 -30.15 -19.49
CA PRO A 275 -13.15 -30.98 -18.63
C PRO A 275 -11.74 -30.40 -18.46
N ILE A 276 -10.98 -30.93 -17.50
CA ILE A 276 -9.58 -30.60 -17.21
C ILE A 276 -8.62 -30.85 -18.39
N ASP A 277 -7.44 -30.22 -18.33
CA ASP A 277 -6.42 -30.26 -19.39
C ASP A 277 -5.97 -31.71 -19.73
N GLU A 278 -5.91 -32.59 -18.74
CA GLU A 278 -5.61 -34.03 -18.86
C GLU A 278 -6.64 -34.80 -19.71
N PHE A 279 -7.91 -34.37 -19.75
CA PHE A 279 -8.93 -34.98 -20.61
C PHE A 279 -8.55 -34.82 -22.09
N TYR A 280 -8.08 -33.62 -22.46
CA TYR A 280 -7.71 -33.31 -23.83
C TYR A 280 -6.46 -34.06 -24.28
N ASP A 281 -5.48 -34.25 -23.39
CA ASP A 281 -4.33 -35.11 -23.67
C ASP A 281 -4.75 -36.56 -23.89
N TYR A 282 -5.62 -37.08 -23.02
CA TYR A 282 -6.12 -38.46 -23.14
C TYR A 282 -6.93 -38.65 -24.44
N ALA A 283 -7.77 -37.67 -24.80
CA ALA A 283 -8.54 -37.67 -26.03
C ALA A 283 -7.64 -37.56 -27.27
N ALA A 284 -6.62 -36.70 -27.25
CA ALA A 284 -5.63 -36.58 -28.31
C ALA A 284 -4.81 -37.87 -28.47
N TYR A 285 -4.33 -38.47 -27.37
CA TYR A 285 -3.65 -39.76 -27.37
C TYR A 285 -4.50 -40.86 -27.99
N LYS A 286 -5.77 -40.97 -27.59
CA LYS A 286 -6.72 -41.94 -28.17
C LYS A 286 -7.00 -41.68 -29.65
N LEU A 287 -7.11 -40.41 -30.05
CA LEU A 287 -7.32 -40.01 -31.44
C LEU A 287 -6.10 -40.32 -32.32
N MET A 288 -4.89 -40.05 -31.85
CA MET A 288 -3.65 -40.43 -32.54
C MET A 288 -3.57 -41.95 -32.79
N GLY A 289 -4.02 -42.76 -31.82
CA GLY A 289 -4.15 -44.22 -31.98
C GLY A 289 -5.19 -44.63 -33.03
N LEU A 290 -6.37 -43.98 -33.06
CA LEU A 290 -7.37 -44.20 -34.12
C LEU A 290 -6.86 -43.80 -35.51
N MET A 291 -6.06 -42.74 -35.59
CA MET A 291 -5.37 -42.28 -36.80
C MET A 291 -4.18 -43.17 -37.20
N ARG A 292 -3.85 -44.21 -36.41
CA ARG A 292 -2.74 -45.13 -36.64
C ARG A 292 -1.37 -44.45 -36.75
N LEU A 293 -1.15 -43.38 -35.98
CA LEU A 293 0.19 -42.81 -35.83
C LEU A 293 1.10 -43.82 -35.09
N GLY A 294 2.38 -43.86 -35.44
CA GLY A 294 3.33 -44.79 -34.83
C GLY A 294 3.61 -44.45 -33.36
N ASP A 295 3.88 -45.48 -32.55
CA ASP A 295 4.09 -45.35 -31.09
C ASP A 295 5.23 -44.38 -30.74
N ASP A 296 6.29 -44.33 -31.56
CA ASP A 296 7.41 -43.38 -31.38
C ASP A 296 6.94 -41.92 -31.50
N LEU A 297 6.15 -41.61 -32.54
CA LEU A 297 5.62 -40.26 -32.78
C LEU A 297 4.61 -39.87 -31.70
N ILE A 298 3.75 -40.80 -31.28
CA ILE A 298 2.81 -40.59 -30.16
C ILE A 298 3.60 -40.30 -28.87
N SER A 299 4.65 -41.08 -28.60
CA SER A 299 5.50 -40.91 -27.42
C SER A 299 6.24 -39.58 -27.43
N GLU A 300 6.79 -39.14 -28.57
CA GLU A 300 7.45 -37.85 -28.73
C GLU A 300 6.47 -36.69 -28.48
N VAL A 301 5.27 -36.73 -29.07
CA VAL A 301 4.24 -35.70 -28.89
C VAL A 301 3.84 -35.61 -27.42
N MET A 302 3.57 -36.74 -26.77
CA MET A 302 3.19 -36.78 -25.36
C MET A 302 4.34 -36.32 -24.44
N PHE A 303 5.59 -36.71 -24.73
CA PHE A 303 6.76 -36.24 -24.01
C PHE A 303 6.90 -34.72 -24.08
N ASN A 304 6.72 -34.12 -25.26
CA ASN A 304 6.72 -32.67 -25.44
C ASN A 304 5.62 -32.00 -24.59
N VAL A 305 4.38 -32.54 -24.55
CA VAL A 305 3.29 -32.01 -23.72
C VAL A 305 3.64 -32.05 -22.21
N TYR A 306 4.20 -33.17 -21.73
CA TYR A 306 4.58 -33.30 -20.32
C TYR A 306 5.78 -32.41 -19.95
N ARG A 307 6.76 -32.25 -20.86
CA ARG A 307 7.87 -31.30 -20.71
C ARG A 307 7.34 -29.87 -20.58
N ASP A 308 6.47 -29.45 -21.49
CA ASP A 308 5.93 -28.08 -21.49
C ASP A 308 5.08 -27.82 -20.22
N ARG A 309 4.38 -28.84 -19.66
CA ARG A 309 3.76 -28.76 -18.33
C ARG A 309 4.77 -28.68 -17.18
N ALA A 310 5.87 -29.43 -17.23
CA ALA A 310 6.91 -29.36 -16.20
C ALA A 310 7.58 -27.97 -16.18
N SER A 311 7.89 -27.40 -17.35
CA SER A 311 8.41 -26.04 -17.48
C SER A 311 7.45 -24.99 -16.92
N ARG A 312 6.14 -25.10 -17.20
CA ARG A 312 5.13 -24.20 -16.63
C ARG A 312 5.04 -24.29 -15.10
N ARG A 313 5.08 -25.50 -14.53
CA ARG A 313 5.13 -25.68 -13.06
C ARG A 313 6.40 -25.06 -12.45
N LEU A 314 7.55 -25.23 -13.08
CA LEU A 314 8.81 -24.65 -12.62
C LEU A 314 8.77 -23.11 -12.63
N ALA A 315 8.19 -22.51 -13.67
CA ALA A 315 7.97 -21.07 -13.75
C ALA A 315 7.06 -20.56 -12.62
N ILE A 316 5.92 -21.22 -12.37
CA ILE A 316 5.00 -20.87 -11.27
C ILE A 316 5.69 -21.00 -9.89
N HIS A 317 6.53 -22.03 -9.69
CA HIS A 317 7.33 -22.14 -8.46
C HIS A 317 8.33 -20.99 -8.33
N SER A 318 9.04 -20.62 -9.40
CA SER A 318 9.99 -19.50 -9.39
C SER A 318 9.31 -18.15 -9.12
N GLU A 319 8.12 -17.93 -9.69
CA GLU A 319 7.30 -16.74 -9.45
C GLU A 319 6.82 -16.67 -7.99
N ARG A 320 6.26 -17.77 -7.45
CA ARG A 320 5.87 -17.88 -6.04
C ARG A 320 7.05 -17.58 -5.11
N ASP A 321 8.24 -18.10 -5.42
CA ASP A 321 9.45 -17.90 -4.62
C ASP A 321 10.04 -16.48 -4.78
N GLY A 322 9.66 -15.76 -5.85
CA GLY A 322 9.80 -14.30 -5.98
C GLY A 322 8.88 -13.54 -5.04
N LEU A 323 7.56 -13.79 -5.13
CA LEU A 323 6.53 -13.15 -4.29
C LEU A 323 6.76 -13.39 -2.79
N VAL A 324 7.29 -14.56 -2.41
CA VAL A 324 7.74 -14.86 -1.04
C VAL A 324 8.84 -13.91 -0.57
N ARG A 325 9.85 -13.63 -1.40
CA ARG A 325 10.93 -12.70 -1.05
C ARG A 325 10.45 -11.26 -0.93
N GLU A 326 9.62 -10.81 -1.86
CA GLU A 326 9.01 -9.46 -1.82
C GLU A 326 8.16 -9.27 -0.56
N ARG A 327 7.33 -10.26 -0.20
CA ARG A 327 6.58 -10.26 1.07
C ARG A 327 7.52 -10.16 2.27
N ASP A 328 8.59 -10.94 2.29
CA ASP A 328 9.52 -10.97 3.44
C ASP A 328 10.33 -9.66 3.54
N GLU A 329 10.61 -8.99 2.43
CA GLU A 329 11.15 -7.62 2.37
C GLU A 329 10.16 -6.59 2.93
N LEU A 330 8.89 -6.64 2.52
CA LEU A 330 7.83 -5.77 3.06
C LEU A 330 7.61 -5.98 4.56
N VAL A 331 7.72 -7.22 5.05
CA VAL A 331 7.63 -7.53 6.49
C VAL A 331 8.81 -6.91 7.27
N ARG A 332 10.03 -6.93 6.71
CA ARG A 332 11.20 -6.26 7.32
C ARG A 332 11.04 -4.74 7.34
N GLY A 333 10.74 -4.12 6.19
CA GLY A 333 10.53 -2.67 6.11
C GLY A 333 9.40 -2.16 7.00
N ARG A 334 8.34 -2.95 7.20
CA ARG A 334 7.30 -2.66 8.21
C ARG A 334 7.84 -2.71 9.65
N GLY A 335 8.78 -3.61 9.94
CA GLY A 335 9.47 -3.67 11.23
C GLY A 335 10.35 -2.44 11.47
N ASP A 336 11.12 -2.03 10.46
CA ASP A 336 11.99 -0.85 10.53
C ASP A 336 11.16 0.44 10.76
N LEU A 337 10.06 0.63 10.03
CA LEU A 337 9.13 1.75 10.24
C LEU A 337 8.44 1.75 11.62
N ILE A 338 8.20 0.57 12.20
CA ILE A 338 7.70 0.46 13.58
C ILE A 338 8.77 0.93 14.57
N HIS A 339 10.03 0.56 14.35
CA HIS A 339 11.15 1.00 15.19
C HIS A 339 11.37 2.52 15.10
N GLU A 340 11.40 3.10 13.89
CA GLU A 340 11.52 4.56 13.71
C GLU A 340 10.39 5.33 14.41
N ARG A 341 9.14 4.87 14.26
CA ARG A 341 7.98 5.45 14.97
C ARG A 341 8.17 5.40 16.48
N ASP A 342 8.70 4.30 17.02
CA ASP A 342 8.90 4.14 18.45
C ASP A 342 10.03 5.05 18.97
N VAL A 343 11.12 5.22 18.22
CA VAL A 343 12.17 6.21 18.52
C VAL A 343 11.59 7.64 18.54
N LEU A 344 10.88 8.06 17.49
CA LEU A 344 10.23 9.37 17.41
C LEU A 344 9.22 9.60 18.55
N THR A 345 8.57 8.53 19.02
CA THR A 345 7.65 8.59 20.17
C THR A 345 8.39 8.89 21.48
N HIS A 346 9.57 8.29 21.69
CA HIS A 346 10.43 8.57 22.84
C HIS A 346 11.01 9.99 22.77
N GLU A 347 11.48 10.44 21.60
CA GLU A 347 12.01 11.80 21.41
C GLU A 347 10.94 12.86 21.69
N ARG A 348 9.73 12.68 21.17
CA ARG A 348 8.57 13.55 21.45
C ARG A 348 8.26 13.64 22.94
N ASP A 349 8.31 12.51 23.65
CA ASP A 349 7.99 12.46 25.07
C ASP A 349 9.11 13.07 25.94
N ALA A 350 10.37 12.94 25.54
CA ALA A 350 11.50 13.64 26.14
C ALA A 350 11.41 15.17 25.93
N LEU A 351 11.05 15.61 24.72
CA LEU A 351 10.83 17.03 24.41
C LEU A 351 9.64 17.61 25.20
N ARG A 352 8.57 16.84 25.40
CA ARG A 352 7.44 17.24 26.27
C ARG A 352 7.91 17.47 27.71
N PHE A 353 8.67 16.53 28.27
CA PHE A 353 9.20 16.67 29.64
C PHE A 353 10.16 17.86 29.77
N ALA A 354 11.01 18.12 28.77
CA ALA A 354 11.88 19.30 28.75
C ALA A 354 11.08 20.62 28.72
N LEU A 355 9.99 20.68 27.94
CA LEU A 355 9.10 21.85 27.88
C LEU A 355 8.35 22.07 29.22
N GLU A 356 7.89 21.01 29.86
CA GLU A 356 7.25 21.06 31.19
C GLU A 356 8.21 21.64 32.24
N ASN A 357 9.47 21.17 32.27
CA ASN A 357 10.50 21.70 33.18
C ASN A 357 10.83 23.17 32.90
N LEU A 358 11.05 23.55 31.64
CA LEU A 358 11.33 24.95 31.27
C LEU A 358 10.16 25.88 31.61
N THR A 359 8.92 25.39 31.52
CA THR A 359 7.73 26.14 31.93
C THR A 359 7.72 26.36 33.45
N ALA A 360 8.00 25.32 34.23
CA ALA A 360 8.10 25.40 35.68
C ALA A 360 9.24 26.32 36.16
N GLU A 361 10.42 26.26 35.51
CA GLU A 361 11.54 27.17 35.78
C GLU A 361 11.15 28.63 35.48
N ARG A 362 10.54 28.87 34.31
CA ARG A 362 10.08 30.19 33.88
C ARG A 362 9.05 30.77 34.84
N ASP A 363 8.09 29.97 35.32
CA ASP A 363 7.07 30.43 36.26
C ASP A 363 7.66 30.66 37.67
N CYS A 364 8.63 29.86 38.10
CA CYS A 364 9.39 30.08 39.34
C CYS A 364 10.20 31.39 39.29
N ILE A 365 10.89 31.66 38.18
CA ILE A 365 11.62 32.92 37.95
C ILE A 365 10.63 34.10 37.96
N LEU A 366 9.50 34.01 37.27
CA LEU A 366 8.49 35.07 37.26
C LEU A 366 7.90 35.34 38.65
N ALA A 367 7.57 34.31 39.42
CA ALA A 367 7.10 34.46 40.80
C ALA A 367 8.15 35.15 41.70
N ARG A 368 9.42 34.76 41.57
CA ARG A 368 10.53 35.38 42.30
C ARG A 368 10.74 36.84 41.90
N GLU A 369 10.81 37.14 40.61
CA GLU A 369 11.11 38.49 40.14
C GLU A 369 9.93 39.45 40.36
N THR A 370 8.68 38.98 40.29
CA THR A 370 7.51 39.79 40.68
C THR A 370 7.49 40.08 42.18
N GLU A 371 7.83 39.13 43.04
CA GLU A 371 7.93 39.36 44.49
C GLU A 371 9.11 40.27 44.85
N ASN A 372 10.27 40.11 44.20
CA ASN A 372 11.40 41.02 44.34
C ASN A 372 11.03 42.46 43.95
N ALA A 373 10.34 42.64 42.81
CA ALA A 373 9.85 43.94 42.37
C ALA A 373 8.81 44.54 43.34
N ARG A 374 7.93 43.71 43.91
CA ARG A 374 6.97 44.11 44.95
C ARG A 374 7.67 44.63 46.21
N ILE A 375 8.66 43.88 46.71
CA ILE A 375 9.46 44.24 47.88
C ILE A 375 10.26 45.53 47.63
N ALA A 376 10.89 45.66 46.45
CA ALA A 376 11.64 46.86 46.08
C ALA A 376 10.74 48.11 46.01
N SER A 377 9.55 47.98 45.40
CA SER A 377 8.55 49.05 45.34
C SER A 377 8.03 49.44 46.73
N GLU A 378 7.77 48.46 47.60
CA GLU A 378 7.33 48.69 48.98
C GLU A 378 8.41 49.41 49.80
N ASN A 379 9.67 49.01 49.68
CA ASN A 379 10.80 49.67 50.34
C ASN A 379 10.99 51.11 49.81
N HIS A 380 10.95 51.33 48.49
CA HIS A 380 11.06 52.67 47.92
C HIS A 380 9.93 53.60 48.37
N SER A 381 8.70 53.09 48.49
CA SER A 381 7.55 53.83 49.03
C SER A 381 7.77 54.24 50.50
N ARG A 382 8.32 53.34 51.33
CA ARG A 382 8.71 53.65 52.72
C ARG A 382 9.83 54.71 52.79
N GLU A 383 10.84 54.61 51.94
CA GLU A 383 11.92 55.61 51.83
C GLU A 383 11.38 56.99 51.43
N LEU A 384 10.54 57.07 50.40
CA LEU A 384 9.89 58.33 49.98
C LEU A 384 9.04 58.94 51.12
N THR A 385 8.33 58.10 51.88
CA THR A 385 7.54 58.54 53.03
C THR A 385 8.43 59.11 54.14
N ALA A 386 9.54 58.42 54.45
CA ALA A 386 10.51 58.88 55.44
C ALA A 386 11.23 60.17 55.01
N LEU A 387 11.62 60.28 53.73
CA LEU A 387 12.22 61.49 53.15
C LEU A 387 11.25 62.67 53.14
N SER A 388 9.96 62.45 52.87
CA SER A 388 8.94 63.50 52.99
C SER A 388 8.83 63.99 54.44
N ALA A 389 8.72 63.08 55.40
CA ALA A 389 8.65 63.45 56.82
C ALA A 389 9.91 64.20 57.30
N ALA A 390 11.10 63.77 56.87
CA ALA A 390 12.36 64.45 57.18
C ALA A 390 12.45 65.84 56.53
N ARG A 391 12.01 66.00 55.28
CA ARG A 391 11.89 67.30 54.60
C ARG A 391 10.96 68.23 55.37
N ASP A 392 9.80 67.74 55.78
CA ASP A 392 8.78 68.55 56.43
C ASP A 392 9.23 68.99 57.83
N ALA A 393 9.94 68.12 58.56
CA ALA A 393 10.62 68.47 59.81
C ALA A 393 11.72 69.53 59.60
N ALA A 394 12.58 69.37 58.59
CA ALA A 394 13.65 70.33 58.28
C ALA A 394 13.09 71.69 57.80
N LEU A 395 11.97 71.70 57.09
CA LEU A 395 11.25 72.94 56.74
C LEU A 395 10.69 73.63 57.98
N ALA A 396 10.08 72.89 58.90
CA ALA A 396 9.58 73.44 60.17
C ALA A 396 10.73 74.02 61.03
N GLU A 397 11.87 73.32 61.11
CA GLU A 397 13.07 73.81 61.80
C GLU A 397 13.65 75.06 61.12
N SER A 398 13.71 75.09 59.79
CA SER A 398 14.16 76.26 59.02
C SER A 398 13.28 77.48 59.28
N VAL A 399 11.96 77.32 59.32
CA VAL A 399 11.00 78.37 59.67
C VAL A 399 11.20 78.85 61.11
N ALA A 400 11.39 77.95 62.07
CA ALA A 400 11.66 78.31 63.46
C ALA A 400 13.01 79.06 63.61
N ASN A 401 14.05 78.62 62.90
CA ASN A 401 15.36 79.28 62.87
C ASN A 401 15.31 80.67 62.21
N ALA A 402 14.50 80.85 61.15
CA ALA A 402 14.27 82.16 60.56
C ALA A 402 13.59 83.12 61.56
N GLN A 403 12.52 82.67 62.23
CA GLN A 403 11.86 83.45 63.29
C GLN A 403 12.81 83.80 64.45
N ALA A 404 13.64 82.84 64.89
CA ALA A 404 14.65 83.07 65.92
C ALA A 404 15.69 84.10 65.48
N ARG A 405 16.15 84.04 64.22
CA ARG A 405 17.07 85.02 63.63
C ARG A 405 16.43 86.42 63.55
N ASP A 406 15.18 86.54 63.13
CA ASP A 406 14.46 87.82 63.05
C ASP A 406 14.25 88.44 64.44
N ASN A 407 13.95 87.62 65.45
CA ASN A 407 13.88 88.07 66.85
C ASN A 407 15.26 88.56 67.34
N LEU A 408 16.33 87.84 67.00
CA LEU A 408 17.69 88.18 67.43
C LEU A 408 18.22 89.42 66.71
N GLN A 409 17.86 89.62 65.43
CA GLN A 409 18.11 90.86 64.69
C GLN A 409 17.41 92.05 65.34
N ARG A 410 16.12 91.93 65.68
CA ARG A 410 15.39 92.99 66.41
C ARG A 410 16.06 93.35 67.74
N SER A 411 16.47 92.35 68.53
CA SER A 411 17.18 92.61 69.80
C SER A 411 18.57 93.22 69.59
N TYR A 412 19.25 92.90 68.50
CA TYR A 412 20.53 93.51 68.12
C TYR A 412 20.35 94.97 67.72
N ASP A 413 19.31 95.27 66.93
CA ASP A 413 18.99 96.63 66.50
C ASP A 413 18.60 97.52 67.69
N GLU A 414 17.82 97.01 68.65
CA GLU A 414 17.54 97.67 69.94
C GLU A 414 18.82 97.92 70.74
N LEU A 415 19.69 96.92 70.89
CA LEU A 415 20.94 97.05 71.66
C LEU A 415 21.92 98.03 70.99
N SER A 416 21.95 98.04 69.65
CA SER A 416 22.71 98.99 68.84
C SER A 416 22.19 100.43 69.02
N HIS A 417 20.87 100.61 69.06
CA HIS A 417 20.24 101.89 69.35
C HIS A 417 20.58 102.39 70.76
N GLN A 418 20.43 101.54 71.78
CA GLN A 418 20.81 101.85 73.17
C GLN A 418 22.31 102.18 73.30
N HIS A 419 23.19 101.50 72.54
CA HIS A 419 24.61 101.83 72.53
C HIS A 419 24.87 103.20 71.91
N GLY A 420 24.17 103.54 70.81
CA GLY A 420 24.20 104.89 70.22
C GLY A 420 23.74 105.98 71.19
N GLU A 421 22.65 105.74 71.93
CA GLU A 421 22.18 106.65 72.99
C GLU A 421 23.22 106.81 74.11
N LEU A 422 23.82 105.71 74.59
CA LEU A 422 24.86 105.74 75.63
C LEU A 422 26.12 106.48 75.16
N CYS A 423 26.55 106.32 73.90
CA CYS A 423 27.64 107.11 73.34
C CYS A 423 27.30 108.60 73.25
N ALA A 424 26.05 108.95 72.93
CA ALA A 424 25.58 110.33 72.95
C ALA A 424 25.54 110.90 74.39
N GLN A 425 25.09 110.12 75.38
CA GLN A 425 25.12 110.50 76.79
C GLN A 425 26.54 110.67 77.31
N GLN A 426 27.46 109.76 76.98
CA GLN A 426 28.88 109.87 77.32
C GLN A 426 29.50 111.15 76.75
N SER A 427 29.16 111.50 75.49
CA SER A 427 29.63 112.74 74.86
C SER A 427 29.07 114.00 75.52
N ARG A 428 27.84 113.96 76.06
CA ARG A 428 27.27 115.06 76.85
C ARG A 428 27.97 115.20 78.21
N LEU A 429 28.08 114.12 78.98
CA LEU A 429 28.78 114.09 80.27
C LEU A 429 30.25 114.52 80.16
N PHE A 430 30.93 114.18 79.06
CA PHE A 430 32.30 114.62 78.82
C PHE A 430 32.41 116.13 78.51
N ASN A 431 31.36 116.74 77.97
CA ASN A 431 31.30 118.20 77.75
C ASN A 431 30.86 118.97 79.00
N ASP A 432 29.96 118.42 79.82
CA ASP A 432 29.43 119.07 81.03
C ASP A 432 30.44 119.12 82.19
N LEU A 433 31.49 118.30 82.18
CA LEU A 433 32.57 118.27 83.19
C LEU A 433 33.64 119.38 83.01
N ARG A 434 33.29 120.51 82.38
CA ARG A 434 34.23 121.58 82.03
C ARG A 434 33.75 122.92 82.60
N LEU A 435 34.60 123.54 83.45
CA LEU A 435 34.40 124.73 84.32
C LEU A 435 33.80 124.34 85.70
N GLU A 436 34.35 124.72 86.86
CA GLU A 436 35.42 125.69 87.19
C GLU A 436 36.68 125.01 87.80
N GLY A 437 37.86 125.61 87.60
CA GLY A 437 39.14 125.15 88.19
C GLY A 437 40.18 124.68 87.15
N GLY A 438 41.36 125.30 87.18
CA GLY A 438 42.46 125.03 86.24
C GLY A 438 43.12 123.65 86.40
N PRO A 439 44.06 123.29 85.49
CA PRO A 439 44.47 121.91 85.24
C PRO A 439 45.21 121.28 86.42
N MET A 440 44.62 120.23 87.01
CA MET A 440 45.26 119.48 88.08
C MET A 440 46.28 118.47 87.51
N ALA A 441 47.53 118.58 87.93
CA ALA A 441 48.66 117.88 87.32
C ALA A 441 48.80 116.41 87.74
N LEU A 442 48.74 115.50 86.76
CA LEU A 442 49.31 114.15 86.57
C LEU A 442 49.67 113.18 87.75
N ARG A 443 49.49 113.49 89.04
CA ARG A 443 49.96 112.65 90.16
C ARG A 443 48.91 111.74 90.80
N GLU A 444 47.63 111.87 90.44
CA GLU A 444 46.52 111.13 91.08
C GLU A 444 45.81 110.10 90.19
N VAL A 445 46.31 109.83 88.98
CA VAL A 445 45.69 108.88 88.03
C VAL A 445 46.02 107.40 88.35
N LEU A 446 47.04 107.15 89.18
CA LEU A 446 47.55 105.80 89.48
C LEU A 446 46.63 104.85 90.29
N PRO A 447 45.66 105.31 91.13
CA PRO A 447 44.70 104.41 91.78
C PRO A 447 43.65 103.82 90.82
N LEU A 448 43.16 104.61 89.85
CA LEU A 448 42.07 104.21 88.95
C LEU A 448 42.46 103.08 87.98
N ALA A 449 43.72 103.03 87.55
CA ALA A 449 44.22 101.95 86.68
C ALA A 449 44.23 100.56 87.34
N ARG A 450 44.12 100.47 88.67
CA ARG A 450 44.04 99.19 89.39
C ARG A 450 42.62 98.62 89.46
N ALA A 451 41.59 99.46 89.38
CA ALA A 451 40.18 99.05 89.43
C ALA A 451 39.70 98.29 88.16
N TRP A 452 40.35 98.49 87.01
CA TRP A 452 39.95 97.89 85.73
C TRP A 452 40.53 96.49 85.44
N ARG A 453 41.46 96.00 86.27
CA ARG A 453 42.05 94.66 86.12
C ARG A 453 41.03 93.50 86.13
N PRO A 454 39.95 93.50 86.92
CA PRO A 454 38.93 92.44 86.89
C PRO A 454 38.17 92.40 85.56
N VAL A 455 37.79 93.57 85.02
CA VAL A 455 36.99 93.69 83.78
C VAL A 455 37.75 93.14 82.57
N ILE A 456 39.02 93.53 82.41
CA ILE A 456 39.89 93.02 81.33
C ILE A 456 40.11 91.51 81.48
N ARG A 457 40.20 90.98 82.71
CA ARG A 457 40.25 89.53 82.97
C ARG A 457 38.95 88.81 82.58
N CYS A 458 37.78 89.43 82.76
CA CYS A 458 36.50 88.87 82.32
C CYS A 458 36.41 88.79 80.79
N ILE A 459 36.74 89.88 80.08
CA ILE A 459 36.78 89.91 78.61
C ILE A 459 37.75 88.83 78.09
N GLY A 460 38.92 88.69 78.72
CA GLY A 460 39.91 87.64 78.41
C GLY A 460 39.51 86.20 78.78
N LYS A 461 38.49 86.00 79.62
CA LYS A 461 37.86 84.70 79.89
C LYS A 461 36.78 84.40 78.84
N ILE A 462 35.88 85.34 78.55
CA ILE A 462 34.82 85.19 77.54
C ILE A 462 35.43 84.88 76.17
N LYS A 463 36.48 85.60 75.75
CA LYS A 463 37.20 85.35 74.48
C LYS A 463 37.94 84.00 74.45
N ARG A 464 38.19 83.37 75.60
CA ARG A 464 38.77 82.02 75.72
C ARG A 464 37.70 80.92 75.72
N SER A 465 36.53 81.15 76.32
CA SER A 465 35.39 80.23 76.24
C SER A 465 34.85 80.14 74.80
N PHE A 466 34.67 81.27 74.12
CA PHE A 466 34.24 81.29 72.72
C PHE A 466 35.22 80.54 71.79
N ARG A 467 36.53 80.67 72.03
CA ARG A 467 37.56 79.98 71.25
C ARG A 467 37.68 78.47 71.57
N ARG A 468 37.09 77.98 72.67
CA ARG A 468 36.96 76.54 72.97
C ARG A 468 35.69 75.92 72.40
N LEU A 469 34.61 76.68 72.29
CA LEU A 469 33.34 76.23 71.67
C LEU A 469 33.43 76.08 70.13
N VAL A 470 34.32 76.82 69.47
CA VAL A 470 34.49 76.80 67.99
C VAL A 470 35.67 75.90 67.55
N GLY A 471 36.35 75.24 68.48
CA GLY A 471 37.64 74.55 68.23
C GLY A 471 37.60 73.00 68.23
N HIS A 472 36.43 72.38 68.05
CA HIS A 472 36.26 70.90 68.11
C HIS A 472 35.44 70.29 66.96
N SER A 473 35.44 70.95 65.79
CA SER A 473 35.00 70.35 64.52
C SER A 473 36.14 70.46 63.50
N SER A 474 36.35 69.43 62.68
CA SER A 474 37.52 69.17 61.81
C SER A 474 38.74 68.65 62.60
N ASN A 475 39.38 67.52 62.26
CA ASN A 475 39.38 66.74 61.00
C ASN A 475 39.55 65.21 61.20
N ASP A 476 38.92 64.45 60.29
CA ASP A 476 39.25 63.08 59.82
C ASP A 476 40.62 63.10 59.07
N PRO A 477 41.26 62.01 58.54
CA PRO A 477 40.71 60.68 58.19
C PRO A 477 41.66 59.44 58.30
N ALA A 478 41.13 58.30 57.83
CA ALA A 478 41.75 57.37 56.85
C ALA A 478 42.25 55.95 57.27
N HIS A 479 41.70 54.95 56.54
CA HIS A 479 42.29 53.66 56.13
C HIS A 479 42.61 52.59 57.22
N ARG A 480 42.59 51.26 56.97
CA ARG A 480 42.54 50.46 55.72
C ARG A 480 42.17 48.97 56.00
N SER A 481 41.64 48.26 54.99
CA SER A 481 41.70 46.76 54.83
C SER A 481 40.97 45.91 55.91
N GLU A 482 40.52 44.66 55.71
CA GLU A 482 40.66 43.62 54.67
C GLU A 482 39.34 42.80 54.69
N LEU A 483 38.65 42.54 53.57
CA LEU A 483 38.73 41.31 52.76
C LEU A 483 39.08 40.01 53.53
N HIS A 484 38.11 39.10 53.67
CA HIS A 484 38.13 37.65 53.36
C HIS A 484 36.70 37.12 53.67
N GLY A 485 36.08 36.21 52.91
CA GLY A 485 36.57 35.50 51.74
C GLY A 485 36.51 33.97 51.90
N GLN A 486 35.33 33.42 52.19
CA GLN A 486 34.92 32.03 51.92
C GLN A 486 33.39 31.95 51.83
#